data_AF-A0A645IT84-F1
#
_entry.id   AF-A0A645IT84-F1
#
_cell.length_a   1.000
_cell.length_b   1.000
_cell.length_c   1.000
_cell.angle_alpha   90.00
_cell.angle_beta   90.00
_cell.angle_gamma   90.00
#
_symmetry.space_group_name_H-M   'P 1'
#
loop_
_entity.id
_entity.type
_entity.pdbx_description
1 polymer ?
#
loop_
_entity_poly.entity_id
_entity_poly.type
_entity_poly.pdbx_seq_one_letter_code
_entity_poly.pdbx_strand_id
1 'polypeptide(L)'
;MLLDYIKKLQEDNLDLFECLDFMQLWYRDILMFKVTKDINTLVFKDEYGVVSGLCQKSFYEGLETILNSIEKAKARLNANVNTELALELMLLTMKEN
;
A
#
# COMPACT_ATOMS: atom_id res chain seq x y z
N MET A 1 -16.59 4.86 10.12
CA MET A 1 -16.06 5.59 8.95
C MET A 1 -14.56 5.31 8.80
N LEU A 2 -13.95 5.64 7.65
CA LEU A 2 -12.51 5.45 7.38
C LEU A 2 -11.63 6.00 8.53
N LEU A 3 -12.04 7.12 9.09
CA LEU A 3 -11.48 7.77 10.27
C LEU A 3 -11.39 6.87 11.51
N ASP A 4 -12.37 6.00 11.73
CA ASP A 4 -12.37 5.09 12.88
C ASP A 4 -11.31 3.99 12.73
N TYR A 5 -11.01 3.58 11.49
CA TYR A 5 -9.93 2.63 11.22
C TYR A 5 -8.56 3.28 11.36
N ILE A 6 -8.41 4.52 10.90
CA ILE A 6 -7.17 5.28 11.09
C ILE A 6 -6.88 5.47 12.58
N LYS A 7 -7.89 5.82 13.38
CA LYS A 7 -7.76 5.96 14.83
C LYS A 7 -7.35 4.65 15.50
N LYS A 8 -7.98 3.52 15.13
CA LYS A 8 -7.57 2.20 15.65
C LYS A 8 -6.11 1.86 15.33
N LEU A 9 -5.65 2.12 14.11
CA LEU A 9 -4.24 1.89 13.73
C LEU A 9 -3.27 2.70 14.60
N GLN A 10 -3.68 3.91 15.00
CA GLN A 10 -2.89 4.75 15.91
C GLN A 10 -2.97 4.28 17.37
N GLU A 11 -4.12 3.75 17.81
CA GLU A 11 -4.33 3.22 19.16
C GLU A 11 -3.51 1.94 19.43
N ASP A 12 -3.27 1.14 18.39
CA ASP A 12 -2.55 -0.13 18.48
C ASP A 12 -1.01 0.02 18.65
N ASN A 13 -0.48 1.25 18.81
CA ASN A 13 0.96 1.56 18.91
C ASN A 13 1.80 0.97 17.76
N LEU A 14 1.18 0.74 16.60
CA LEU A 14 1.89 0.28 15.40
C LEU A 14 2.80 1.39 14.89
N ASP A 15 4.02 1.02 14.49
CA ASP A 15 4.87 1.94 13.74
C ASP A 15 4.24 2.18 12.37
N LEU A 16 3.73 3.39 12.18
CA LEU A 16 3.03 3.76 10.96
C LEU A 16 3.94 3.68 9.73
N PHE A 17 5.22 4.02 9.85
CA PHE A 17 6.14 3.95 8.71
C PHE A 17 6.41 2.50 8.33
N GLU A 18 6.58 1.60 9.31
CA GLU A 18 6.68 0.16 9.04
C GLU A 18 5.42 -0.38 8.35
N CYS A 19 4.23 0.08 8.77
CA CYS A 19 2.97 -0.29 8.11
C CYS A 19 2.94 0.19 6.65
N LEU A 20 3.35 1.43 6.37
CA LEU A 20 3.40 1.98 5.02
C LEU A 20 4.46 1.28 4.15
N ASP A 21 5.60 0.90 4.73
CA ASP A 21 6.64 0.12 4.06
C ASP A 21 6.14 -1.27 3.69
N PHE A 22 5.44 -1.94 4.62
CA PHE A 22 4.80 -3.23 4.37
C PHE A 22 3.80 -3.14 3.22
N MET A 23 2.88 -2.15 3.26
CA MET A 23 1.92 -1.91 2.19
C MET A 23 2.62 -1.69 0.85
N GLN A 24 3.69 -0.89 0.83
CA GLN A 24 4.43 -0.64 -0.40
C GLN A 24 5.07 -1.90 -0.97
N LEU A 25 5.73 -2.72 -0.14
CA LEU A 25 6.32 -3.99 -0.57
C LEU A 25 5.25 -4.94 -1.13
N TRP A 26 4.07 -4.98 -0.51
CA TRP A 26 2.95 -5.80 -0.95
C TRP A 26 2.46 -5.41 -2.35
N TYR A 27 2.15 -4.13 -2.57
CA TYR A 27 1.72 -3.65 -3.89
C TYR A 27 2.83 -3.76 -4.94
N ARG A 28 4.09 -3.62 -4.52
CA ARG A 28 5.25 -3.83 -5.39
C ARG A 28 5.33 -5.27 -5.87
N ASP A 29 5.09 -6.27 -5.02
CA ASP A 29 5.12 -7.68 -5.43
C ASP A 29 4.00 -8.00 -6.43
N ILE A 30 2.80 -7.44 -6.24
CA ILE A 30 1.71 -7.57 -7.22
C ILE A 30 2.12 -6.96 -8.57
N LEU A 31 2.71 -5.76 -8.57
CA LEU A 31 3.18 -5.09 -9.77
C LEU A 31 4.32 -5.85 -10.46
N MET A 32 5.33 -6.27 -9.71
CA MET A 32 6.48 -7.03 -10.20
C MET A 32 6.03 -8.35 -10.81
N PHE A 33 5.14 -9.09 -10.15
CA PHE A 33 4.60 -10.32 -10.72
C PHE A 33 3.77 -10.06 -11.98
N LYS A 34 3.02 -8.95 -12.01
CA LYS A 34 2.21 -8.57 -13.18
C LYS A 34 3.06 -8.40 -14.43
N VAL A 35 4.24 -7.80 -14.30
CA VAL A 35 5.18 -7.52 -15.40
C VAL A 35 6.07 -8.73 -15.72
N THR A 36 6.70 -9.32 -14.71
CA THR A 36 7.77 -10.31 -14.91
C THR A 36 7.28 -11.75 -15.00
N LYS A 37 6.14 -12.07 -14.36
CA LYS A 37 5.67 -13.44 -14.13
C LYS A 37 6.68 -14.35 -13.43
N ASP A 38 7.69 -13.78 -12.76
CA ASP A 38 8.73 -14.52 -12.06
C ASP A 38 8.57 -14.41 -10.54
N ILE A 39 8.24 -15.53 -9.90
CA ILE A 39 8.07 -15.65 -8.44
C ILE A 39 9.36 -15.32 -7.69
N ASN A 40 10.53 -15.53 -8.31
CA ASN A 40 11.81 -15.29 -7.65
C ASN A 40 12.06 -13.81 -7.35
N THR A 41 11.35 -12.91 -8.04
CA THR A 41 11.41 -11.46 -7.85
C THR A 41 10.59 -10.96 -6.66
N LEU A 42 9.73 -11.81 -6.09
CA LEU A 42 8.83 -11.45 -4.99
C LEU A 42 9.53 -11.51 -3.64
N VAL A 43 9.16 -10.58 -2.76
CA VAL A 43 9.52 -10.61 -1.33
C VAL A 43 8.68 -11.65 -0.61
N PHE A 44 7.36 -11.63 -0.83
CA PHE A 44 6.38 -12.51 -0.18
C PHE A 44 6.09 -13.74 -1.04
N LYS A 45 7.11 -14.58 -1.25
CA LYS A 45 7.01 -15.76 -2.12
C LYS A 45 5.94 -16.76 -1.65
N ASP A 46 5.81 -16.92 -0.34
CA ASP A 46 4.84 -17.83 0.27
C ASP A 46 3.39 -17.40 0.01
N GLU A 47 3.17 -16.11 -0.27
CA GLU A 47 1.85 -15.52 -0.56
C GLU A 47 1.51 -15.50 -2.06
N TYR A 48 2.27 -16.23 -2.89
CA TYR A 48 2.10 -16.27 -4.33
C TYR A 48 0.66 -16.53 -4.79
N GLY A 49 -0.06 -17.42 -4.11
CA GLY A 49 -1.47 -17.72 -4.45
C GLY A 49 -2.35 -16.47 -4.38
N VAL A 50 -2.14 -15.62 -3.38
CA VAL A 50 -2.87 -14.36 -3.21
C VAL A 50 -2.41 -13.33 -4.23
N VAL A 51 -1.09 -13.16 -4.39
CA VAL A 51 -0.48 -12.20 -5.33
C VAL A 51 -0.93 -12.47 -6.77
N SER A 52 -0.92 -13.73 -7.21
CA SER A 52 -1.33 -14.13 -8.55
C SER A 52 -2.83 -13.89 -8.81
N GLY A 53 -3.68 -14.14 -7.80
CA GLY A 53 -5.12 -13.87 -7.88
C GLY A 53 -5.43 -12.37 -7.97
N LEU A 54 -4.71 -11.52 -7.22
CA LEU A 54 -4.86 -10.07 -7.26
C LEU A 54 -4.32 -9.47 -8.57
N CYS A 55 -3.20 -9.99 -9.08
CA CYS A 55 -2.60 -9.58 -10.35
C CYS A 55 -3.57 -9.66 -11.54
N GLN A 56 -4.53 -10.58 -11.52
CA GLN A 56 -5.54 -10.72 -12.59
C GLN A 56 -6.61 -9.62 -12.54
N LYS A 57 -6.84 -9.03 -11.37
CA LYS A 57 -7.93 -8.07 -11.12
C LYS A 57 -7.47 -6.61 -11.12
N SER A 58 -6.21 -6.36 -10.80
CA SER A 58 -5.65 -5.01 -10.74
C SER A 58 -5.18 -4.52 -12.11
N PHE A 59 -5.25 -3.22 -12.37
CA PHE A 59 -4.61 -2.59 -13.53
C PHE A 59 -3.19 -2.14 -13.18
N TYR A 60 -2.31 -2.07 -14.18
CA TYR A 60 -0.92 -1.64 -13.96
C TYR A 60 -0.87 -0.20 -13.44
N GLU A 61 -1.62 0.69 -14.10
CA GLU A 61 -1.73 2.11 -13.77
C GLU A 61 -2.33 2.32 -12.37
N GLY A 62 -3.29 1.46 -11.98
CA GLY A 62 -3.89 1.49 -10.64
C GLY A 62 -2.89 1.14 -9.55
N LEU A 63 -2.06 0.10 -9.76
CA LEU A 63 -1.00 -0.28 -8.83
C LEU A 63 0.08 0.79 -8.70
N GLU A 64 0.50 1.42 -9.81
CA GLU A 64 1.42 2.55 -9.77
C GLU A 64 0.83 3.74 -9.01
N THR A 65 -0.46 4.03 -9.22
CA THR A 65 -1.18 5.10 -8.53
C THR A 65 -1.21 4.85 -7.02
N ILE A 66 -1.46 3.61 -6.59
CA ILE A 66 -1.41 3.19 -5.19
C ILE A 66 0.01 3.36 -4.62
N LEU A 67 1.04 2.87 -5.31
CA LEU A 67 2.43 2.99 -4.84
C LEU A 67 2.84 4.46 -4.67
N ASN A 68 2.47 5.32 -5.62
CA ASN A 68 2.73 6.76 -5.54
C ASN A 68 1.94 7.44 -4.41
N SER A 69 0.73 6.96 -4.09
CA SER A 69 -0.07 7.52 -2.99
C SER A 69 0.58 7.22 -1.63
N ILE A 70 1.16 6.03 -1.46
CA ILE A 70 1.93 5.65 -0.27
C ILE A 70 3.16 6.54 -0.11
N GLU A 71 3.94 6.73 -1.17
CA GLU A 71 5.12 7.60 -1.12
C GLU A 71 4.78 9.05 -0.77
N LYS A 72 3.68 9.57 -1.34
CA LYS A 72 3.16 10.90 -0.98
C LYS A 72 2.72 10.96 0.48
N ALA A 73 2.12 9.91 1.02
CA ALA A 73 1.72 9.84 2.43
C ALA A 73 2.96 9.91 3.33
N LYS A 74 3.99 9.09 3.07
CA LYS A 74 5.27 9.13 3.81
C LYS A 74 5.93 10.51 3.75
N ALA A 75 5.98 11.12 2.56
CA ALA A 75 6.55 12.46 2.40
C ALA A 75 5.78 13.53 3.22
N ARG A 76 4.45 13.46 3.25
CA ARG A 76 3.60 14.35 4.07
C ARG A 76 3.85 14.14 5.56
N LEU A 77 3.92 12.89 6.02
CA LEU A 77 4.19 12.56 7.42
C LEU A 77 5.58 13.05 7.85
N ASN A 78 6.61 12.86 7.02
CA ASN A 78 7.95 13.39 7.24
C ASN A 78 8.00 14.92 7.29
N ALA A 79 7.09 15.59 6.58
CA ALA A 79 6.90 17.03 6.64
C ALA A 79 6.04 17.48 7.84
N ASN A 80 5.72 16.59 8.78
CA ASN A 80 4.87 16.82 9.95
C ASN A 80 3.42 17.25 9.62
N VAL A 81 2.90 16.84 8.47
CA VAL A 81 1.47 17.00 8.15
C VAL A 81 0.65 16.11 9.09
N ASN A 82 -0.56 16.57 9.43
CA ASN A 82 -1.51 15.81 10.23
C ASN A 82 -1.70 14.38 9.69
N THR A 83 -1.50 13.38 10.56
CA THR A 83 -1.52 11.96 10.19
C THR A 83 -2.85 11.51 9.63
N GLU A 84 -3.96 11.94 10.23
CA GLU A 84 -5.32 11.58 9.82
C GLU A 84 -5.58 12.04 8.37
N LEU A 85 -5.24 13.29 8.07
CA LEU A 85 -5.36 13.84 6.71
C LEU A 85 -4.44 13.13 5.70
N ALA A 86 -3.19 12.87 6.08
CA ALA A 86 -2.22 12.22 5.19
C ALA A 86 -2.67 10.81 4.80
N LEU A 87 -3.18 10.04 5.76
CA LEU A 87 -3.69 8.68 5.55
C LEU A 87 -5.04 8.67 4.85
N GLU A 88 -5.94 9.59 5.16
CA GLU A 88 -7.23 9.70 4.47
C GLU A 88 -7.05 9.92 2.97
N LEU A 89 -6.20 10.88 2.57
CA LEU A 89 -5.90 11.15 1.16
C LEU A 89 -5.29 9.92 0.45
N MET A 90 -4.41 9.19 1.12
CA MET A 90 -3.81 7.97 0.60
C MET A 90 -4.86 6.87 0.39
N LEU A 91 -5.66 6.60 1.42
CA LEU A 91 -6.66 5.54 1.42
C LEU A 91 -7.82 5.83 0.45
N LEU A 92 -8.20 7.10 0.27
CA LEU A 92 -9.15 7.51 -0.78
C LEU A 92 -8.59 7.19 -2.16
N THR A 93 -7.33 7.56 -2.44
CA THR A 93 -6.67 7.26 -3.72
C THR A 93 -6.62 5.74 -3.96
N MET A 94 -6.34 4.95 -2.92
CA MET A 94 -6.33 3.49 -3.03
C MET A 94 -7.71 2.90 -3.31
N LYS A 95 -8.76 3.43 -2.69
CA LYS A 95 -10.13 2.93 -2.85
C LYS A 95 -10.67 3.13 -4.27
N GLU A 96 -10.21 4.16 -4.96
CA GLU A 96 -10.62 4.50 -6.32
C GLU A 96 -9.93 3.66 -7.41
N ASN A 97 -8.97 2.80 -7.05
CA ASN A 97 -8.16 1.98 -7.96
C ASN A 97 -8.23 0.48 -7.63
#